data_AF-A0AAN9UF77-F1
#
_entry.id   AF-A0AAN9UF77-F1
#
_cell.length_a   1.000
_cell.length_b   1.000
_cell.length_c   1.000
_cell.angle_alpha   90.00
_cell.angle_beta   90.00
_cell.angle_gamma   90.00
#
_symmetry.space_group_name_H-M   'P 1'
#
loop_
_entity.id
_entity.type
_entity.pdbx_description
1 polymer ?
#
loop_
_entity_poly.entity_id
_entity_poly.type
_entity_poly.pdbx_seq_one_letter_code
_entity_poly.pdbx_strand_id
1 'polypeptide(L)'
;MATNAPPSIPIPIPTAIRLAQASAILLAATTAGASASLSFFVVPQILASSGRSAGEAARAWASMYAVASRLFPAPMVVVPALLNGFLAWRAGGRIGARHVYVYAAIAAATLSIVPYTCAALGPIDRQLAARSARYNAAAAAVKRERESERRRGKKRGSKGGGDGSGSYKGKEGEEEEEREREQEFVETRQDRETTHALVDQWGVRNLYRSAVSLLAGCAGLYAALS
;
A
#
# COMPACT_ATOMS: atom_id res chain seq x y z
N MET A 1 -57.47 -9.71 -34.31
CA MET A 1 -56.62 -10.87 -34.65
C MET A 1 -55.24 -10.60 -34.04
N ALA A 2 -54.98 -11.09 -32.83
CA ALA A 2 -53.69 -10.89 -32.15
C ALA A 2 -52.71 -11.97 -32.63
N THR A 3 -51.59 -11.56 -33.21
CA THR A 3 -50.52 -12.46 -33.64
C THR A 3 -49.74 -12.94 -32.41
N ASN A 4 -50.00 -14.18 -31.99
CA ASN A 4 -49.18 -14.87 -30.99
C ASN A 4 -47.81 -15.16 -31.61
N ALA A 5 -46.86 -14.25 -31.46
CA ALA A 5 -45.47 -14.53 -31.75
C ALA A 5 -44.97 -15.63 -30.78
N PRO A 6 -44.26 -16.65 -31.26
CA PRO A 6 -43.73 -17.70 -30.39
C PRO A 6 -42.74 -17.10 -29.38
N PRO A 7 -42.70 -17.61 -28.14
CA PRO A 7 -41.76 -17.14 -27.14
C PRO A 7 -40.33 -17.31 -27.64
N SER A 8 -39.60 -16.20 -27.74
CA SER A 8 -38.17 -16.23 -28.10
C SER A 8 -37.39 -16.95 -27.01
N ILE A 9 -36.76 -18.07 -27.34
CA ILE A 9 -35.88 -18.80 -26.41
C ILE A 9 -34.65 -17.93 -26.15
N PRO A 10 -34.36 -17.56 -24.89
CA PRO A 10 -33.17 -16.77 -24.58
C PRO A 10 -31.91 -17.57 -24.91
N ILE A 11 -31.04 -17.00 -25.76
CA ILE A 11 -29.76 -17.63 -26.09
C ILE A 11 -28.90 -17.64 -24.81
N PRO A 12 -28.40 -18.80 -24.36
CA PRO A 12 -27.61 -18.87 -23.15
C PRO A 12 -26.30 -18.09 -23.32
N ILE A 13 -25.99 -17.24 -22.34
CA ILE A 13 -24.71 -16.52 -22.29
C ILE A 13 -23.57 -17.55 -22.16
N PRO A 14 -22.55 -17.52 -23.05
CA PRO A 14 -21.41 -18.43 -22.99
C PRO A 14 -20.71 -18.41 -21.63
N THR A 15 -20.32 -19.59 -21.13
CA THR A 15 -19.63 -19.76 -19.84
C THR A 15 -18.39 -18.87 -19.71
N ALA A 16 -17.61 -18.71 -20.78
CA ALA A 16 -16.41 -17.86 -20.78
C ALA A 16 -16.72 -16.38 -20.47
N ILE A 17 -17.86 -15.84 -20.93
CA ILE A 17 -18.28 -14.47 -20.64
C ILE A 17 -18.63 -14.34 -19.16
N ARG A 18 -19.38 -15.31 -18.61
CA ARG A 18 -19.75 -15.32 -17.19
C ARG A 18 -18.53 -15.41 -16.29
N LEU A 19 -17.56 -16.25 -16.63
CA LEU A 19 -16.29 -16.37 -15.91
C LEU A 19 -15.51 -15.05 -15.95
N ALA A 20 -15.38 -14.43 -17.13
CA ALA A 20 -14.70 -13.14 -17.26
C ALA A 20 -15.37 -12.03 -16.44
N GLN A 21 -16.71 -11.95 -16.47
CA GLN A 21 -17.49 -11.01 -15.65
C GLN A 21 -17.26 -11.25 -14.15
N ALA A 22 -17.42 -12.49 -13.70
CA ALA A 22 -17.27 -12.84 -12.29
C ALA A 22 -15.85 -12.56 -11.78
N SER A 23 -14.81 -12.91 -12.56
CA SER A 23 -13.41 -12.62 -12.23
C SER A 23 -13.13 -11.13 -12.19
N ALA A 24 -13.63 -10.35 -13.15
CA ALA A 24 -13.44 -8.91 -13.17
C ALA A 24 -14.09 -8.22 -11.95
N ILE A 25 -15.32 -8.62 -11.60
CA ILE A 25 -16.04 -8.10 -10.42
C ILE A 25 -15.32 -8.48 -9.14
N LEU A 26 -14.93 -9.74 -8.98
CA LEU A 26 -14.22 -10.24 -7.80
C LEU A 26 -12.91 -9.48 -7.58
N LEU A 27 -12.09 -9.36 -8.62
CA LEU A 27 -10.81 -8.65 -8.54
C LEU A 27 -11.01 -7.16 -8.24
N ALA A 28 -11.99 -6.50 -8.88
CA ALA A 28 -12.29 -5.10 -8.60
C ALA A 28 -12.73 -4.89 -7.13
N ALA A 29 -13.59 -5.76 -6.61
CA ALA A 29 -14.04 -5.70 -5.22
C ALA A 29 -12.91 -6.00 -4.22
N THR A 30 -12.07 -7.00 -4.49
CA THR A 30 -10.88 -7.30 -3.68
C THR A 30 -9.90 -6.13 -3.67
N THR A 31 -9.65 -5.53 -4.83
CA THR A 31 -8.78 -4.35 -4.97
C THR A 31 -9.32 -3.16 -4.18
N ALA A 32 -10.63 -2.91 -4.26
CA ALA A 32 -11.29 -1.85 -3.52
C ALA A 32 -11.15 -2.07 -2.01
N GLY A 33 -11.50 -3.25 -1.52
CA GLY A 33 -11.43 -3.60 -0.10
C GLY A 33 -10.01 -3.53 0.44
N ALA A 34 -9.02 -4.08 -0.28
CA ALA A 34 -7.62 -4.04 0.13
C ALA A 34 -7.03 -2.61 0.07
N SER A 35 -7.42 -1.80 -0.91
CA SER A 35 -7.01 -0.39 -0.95
C SER A 35 -7.65 0.43 0.17
N ALA A 36 -8.93 0.19 0.46
CA ALA A 36 -9.64 0.82 1.56
C ALA A 36 -9.04 0.44 2.92
N SER A 37 -8.68 -0.84 3.12
CA SER A 37 -8.15 -1.29 4.41
C SER A 37 -6.81 -0.65 4.74
N LEU A 38 -5.96 -0.40 3.73
CA LEU A 38 -4.74 0.38 3.91
C LEU A 38 -5.03 1.79 4.42
N SER A 39 -5.99 2.49 3.80
CA SER A 39 -6.32 3.87 4.15
C SER A 39 -7.06 3.99 5.49
N PHE A 40 -7.98 3.08 5.81
CA PHE A 40 -8.85 3.19 6.99
C PHE A 40 -8.29 2.50 8.25
N PHE A 41 -7.44 1.49 8.11
CA PHE A 41 -6.93 0.75 9.26
C PHE A 41 -5.41 0.87 9.38
N VAL A 42 -4.68 0.59 8.30
CA VAL A 42 -3.21 0.52 8.38
C VAL A 42 -2.58 1.90 8.56
N VAL A 43 -3.02 2.92 7.80
CA VAL A 43 -2.49 4.29 7.92
C VAL A 43 -2.75 4.88 9.32
N PRO A 44 -3.98 4.87 9.87
CA PRO A 44 -4.21 5.32 11.24
C PRO A 44 -3.39 4.53 12.27
N GLN A 45 -3.25 3.21 12.09
CA GLN A 45 -2.43 2.38 12.99
C GLN A 45 -0.95 2.76 12.92
N ILE A 46 -0.40 3.06 11.74
CA ILE A 46 0.98 3.56 11.59
C ILE A 46 1.12 4.89 12.33
N LEU A 47 0.20 5.83 12.14
CA LEU A 47 0.25 7.14 12.78
C LEU A 47 0.10 7.07 14.31
N ALA A 48 -0.73 6.17 14.82
CA ALA A 48 -0.93 5.95 16.25
C ALA A 48 0.25 5.23 16.91
N SER A 49 0.77 4.17 16.27
CA SER A 49 1.90 3.39 16.82
C SER A 49 3.23 4.12 16.74
N SER A 50 3.40 5.00 15.76
CA SER A 50 4.63 5.79 15.58
C SER A 50 4.64 7.09 16.40
N GLY A 51 3.83 7.16 17.45
CA GLY A 51 3.67 8.34 18.32
C GLY A 51 4.94 8.75 19.09
N ARG A 52 6.09 8.13 18.84
CA ARG A 52 7.38 8.47 19.45
C ARG A 52 8.36 9.08 18.43
N SER A 53 8.49 8.52 17.23
CA SER A 53 9.45 9.01 16.22
C SER A 53 8.91 9.02 14.78
N ALA A 54 9.33 10.01 13.98
CA ALA A 54 9.02 10.05 12.55
C ALA A 54 9.70 8.90 11.80
N GLY A 55 10.89 8.50 12.27
CA GLY A 55 11.63 7.37 11.73
C GLY A 55 10.86 6.06 11.80
N GLU A 56 10.09 5.81 12.88
CA GLU A 56 9.23 4.64 12.98
C GLU A 56 8.08 4.69 11.96
N ALA A 57 7.42 5.84 11.81
CA ALA A 57 6.33 6.00 10.84
C ALA A 57 6.79 5.71 9.41
N ALA A 58 7.94 6.27 9.02
CA ALA A 58 8.51 6.07 7.69
C ALA A 58 8.94 4.61 7.45
N ARG A 59 9.48 3.93 8.47
CA ARG A 59 9.85 2.50 8.39
C ARG A 59 8.62 1.59 8.31
N ALA A 60 7.60 1.84 9.13
CA ALA A 60 6.35 1.10 9.13
C ALA A 60 5.62 1.25 7.79
N TRP A 61 5.51 2.48 7.28
CA TRP A 61 4.97 2.75 5.95
C TRP A 61 5.78 2.02 4.86
N ALA A 62 7.11 2.09 4.87
CA ALA A 62 7.94 1.45 3.85
C ALA A 62 7.76 -0.07 3.84
N SER A 63 7.61 -0.67 5.02
CA SER A 63 7.40 -2.11 5.18
C SER A 63 6.03 -2.53 4.62
N MET A 64 4.98 -1.78 4.94
CA MET A 64 3.65 -1.95 4.34
C MET A 64 3.71 -1.77 2.81
N TYR A 65 4.37 -0.73 2.32
CA TYR A 65 4.43 -0.40 0.89
C TYR A 65 5.15 -1.48 0.09
N ALA A 66 6.22 -2.06 0.64
CA ALA A 66 6.95 -3.16 0.00
C ALA A 66 6.05 -4.40 -0.24
N VAL A 67 5.10 -4.67 0.65
CA VAL A 67 4.12 -5.74 0.48
C VAL A 67 3.01 -5.32 -0.48
N ALA A 68 2.43 -4.15 -0.27
CA ALA A 68 1.32 -3.63 -1.07
C ALA A 68 1.68 -3.47 -2.56
N SER A 69 2.85 -2.90 -2.87
CA SER A 69 3.31 -2.66 -4.24
C SER A 69 3.49 -3.94 -5.08
N ARG A 70 3.64 -5.10 -4.44
CA ARG A 70 3.69 -6.40 -5.12
C ARG A 70 2.30 -6.93 -5.48
N LEU A 71 1.28 -6.55 -4.72
CA LEU A 71 -0.09 -7.06 -4.86
C LEU A 71 -0.98 -6.18 -5.76
N PHE A 72 -0.79 -4.85 -5.77
CA PHE A 72 -1.76 -3.95 -6.40
C PHE A 72 -1.60 -3.69 -7.92
N PRO A 73 -0.40 -3.43 -8.48
CA PRO A 73 -0.32 -2.88 -9.84
C PRO A 73 -0.69 -3.90 -10.94
N ALA A 74 -0.13 -5.11 -10.90
CA ALA A 74 -0.28 -6.06 -12.00
C ALA A 74 -1.56 -6.92 -11.91
N PRO A 75 -1.81 -7.70 -10.84
CA PRO A 75 -2.96 -8.61 -10.85
C PRO A 75 -4.29 -7.89 -10.58
N MET A 76 -4.27 -6.78 -9.85
CA MET A 76 -5.48 -6.14 -9.31
C MET A 76 -6.00 -4.97 -10.18
N VAL A 77 -5.16 -4.37 -11.02
CA VAL A 77 -5.57 -3.27 -11.93
C VAL A 77 -5.53 -3.69 -13.39
N VAL A 78 -4.42 -4.29 -13.84
CA VAL A 78 -4.27 -4.64 -15.27
C VAL A 78 -5.22 -5.78 -15.67
N VAL A 79 -5.35 -6.83 -14.85
CA VAL A 79 -6.21 -7.98 -15.20
C VAL A 79 -7.68 -7.57 -15.32
N PRO A 80 -8.30 -6.84 -14.38
CA PRO A 80 -9.69 -6.39 -14.54
C PRO A 80 -9.87 -5.45 -15.74
N ALA A 81 -8.91 -4.56 -16.00
CA ALA A 81 -8.97 -3.71 -17.19
C ALA A 81 -8.99 -4.53 -18.49
N LEU A 82 -8.10 -5.53 -18.61
CA LEU A 82 -8.04 -6.40 -19.77
C LEU A 82 -9.29 -7.26 -19.92
N LEU A 83 -9.84 -7.81 -18.82
CA LEU A 83 -11.08 -8.58 -18.84
C LEU A 83 -12.26 -7.73 -19.30
N ASN A 84 -12.40 -6.50 -18.79
CA ASN A 84 -13.46 -5.58 -19.21
C ASN A 84 -13.26 -5.12 -20.67
N GLY A 85 -12.03 -4.88 -21.11
CA GLY A 85 -11.73 -4.59 -22.52
C GLY A 85 -12.07 -5.77 -23.44
N PHE A 86 -11.75 -6.99 -23.03
CA PHE A 86 -12.13 -8.22 -23.74
C PHE A 86 -13.66 -8.37 -23.81
N LEU A 87 -14.37 -8.12 -22.72
CA LEU A 87 -15.83 -8.13 -22.70
C LEU A 87 -16.40 -7.09 -23.66
N ALA A 88 -15.91 -5.84 -23.66
CA ALA A 88 -16.35 -4.81 -24.59
C ALA A 88 -16.16 -5.23 -26.05
N TRP A 89 -15.01 -5.81 -26.40
CA TRP A 89 -14.70 -6.27 -27.75
C TRP A 89 -15.54 -7.49 -28.18
N ARG A 90 -15.66 -8.50 -27.30
CA ARG A 90 -16.27 -9.80 -27.66
C ARG A 90 -17.80 -9.80 -27.51
N ALA A 91 -18.34 -9.02 -26.58
CA ALA A 91 -19.76 -9.01 -26.24
C ALA A 91 -20.61 -8.09 -27.12
N GLY A 92 -20.00 -7.17 -27.88
CA GLY A 92 -20.73 -6.13 -28.63
C GLY A 92 -21.68 -6.64 -29.70
N GLY A 93 -21.46 -7.85 -30.24
CA GLY A 93 -22.41 -8.48 -31.16
C GLY A 93 -23.60 -9.19 -30.49
N ARG A 94 -23.64 -9.30 -29.15
CA ARG A 94 -24.62 -10.15 -28.44
C ARG A 94 -25.36 -9.46 -27.29
N ILE A 95 -24.70 -8.55 -26.57
CA ILE A 95 -25.24 -7.94 -25.34
C ILE A 95 -25.75 -6.50 -25.60
N GLY A 96 -25.56 -5.98 -26.82
CA GLY A 96 -26.01 -4.66 -27.22
C GLY A 96 -24.98 -3.56 -26.94
N ALA A 97 -25.11 -2.44 -27.66
CA ALA A 97 -24.13 -1.36 -27.64
C ALA A 97 -23.96 -0.72 -26.25
N ARG A 98 -25.04 -0.63 -25.45
CA ARG A 98 -25.00 -0.05 -24.11
C ARG A 98 -23.99 -0.74 -23.20
N HIS A 99 -24.00 -2.08 -23.17
CA HIS A 99 -23.09 -2.85 -22.33
C HIS A 99 -21.63 -2.74 -22.80
N VAL A 100 -21.40 -2.62 -24.11
CA VAL A 100 -20.06 -2.36 -24.66
C VAL A 100 -19.49 -1.07 -24.10
N TYR A 101 -20.28 0.01 -24.12
CA TYR A 101 -19.84 1.29 -23.56
C TYR A 101 -19.57 1.21 -22.07
N VAL A 102 -20.37 0.45 -21.31
CA VAL A 102 -20.15 0.24 -19.87
C VAL A 102 -18.82 -0.50 -19.63
N TYR A 103 -18.59 -1.63 -20.30
CA TYR A 103 -17.34 -2.38 -20.13
C TYR A 103 -16.11 -1.59 -20.59
N ALA A 104 -16.22 -0.84 -21.69
CA ALA A 104 -15.14 0.04 -22.16
C ALA A 104 -14.85 1.15 -21.15
N ALA A 105 -15.87 1.78 -20.59
CA ALA A 105 -15.72 2.81 -19.55
C ALA A 105 -15.08 2.24 -18.28
N ILE A 106 -15.49 1.03 -17.85
CA ILE A 106 -14.86 0.34 -16.72
C ILE A 106 -13.38 0.09 -17.00
N ALA A 107 -13.04 -0.47 -18.16
CA ALA A 107 -11.65 -0.74 -18.54
C ALA A 107 -10.80 0.54 -18.54
N ALA A 108 -11.32 1.63 -19.11
CA ALA A 108 -10.65 2.93 -19.12
C ALA A 108 -10.47 3.50 -17.70
N ALA A 109 -11.50 3.41 -16.85
CA ALA A 109 -11.43 3.86 -15.46
C ALA A 109 -10.43 3.04 -14.64
N THR A 110 -10.38 1.72 -14.83
CA THR A 110 -9.36 0.89 -14.16
C THR A 110 -7.95 1.22 -14.66
N LEU A 111 -7.76 1.46 -15.97
CA LEU A 111 -6.45 1.86 -16.51
C LEU A 111 -5.99 3.24 -16.01
N SER A 112 -6.91 4.18 -15.75
CA SER A 112 -6.57 5.52 -15.25
C SER A 112 -5.95 5.50 -13.84
N ILE A 113 -6.11 4.41 -13.08
CA ILE A 113 -5.45 4.21 -11.79
C ILE A 113 -3.93 4.27 -11.92
N VAL A 114 -3.36 3.80 -13.02
CA VAL A 114 -1.90 3.78 -13.26
C VAL A 114 -1.33 5.21 -13.39
N PRO A 115 -1.78 6.06 -14.33
CA PRO A 115 -1.28 7.43 -14.42
C PRO A 115 -1.59 8.24 -13.16
N TYR A 116 -2.75 8.04 -12.52
CA TYR A 116 -3.04 8.67 -11.23
C TYR A 116 -2.02 8.28 -10.16
N THR A 117 -1.69 6.99 -10.06
CA THR A 117 -0.69 6.48 -9.11
C THR A 117 0.65 7.14 -9.33
N CYS A 118 1.14 7.17 -10.56
CA CYS A 118 2.44 7.76 -10.87
C CYS A 118 2.47 9.26 -10.56
N ALA A 119 1.41 9.99 -10.89
CA ALA A 119 1.36 11.44 -10.75
C ALA A 119 1.08 11.89 -9.30
N ALA A 120 0.09 11.30 -8.63
CA ALA A 120 -0.40 11.76 -7.33
C ALA A 120 0.29 11.11 -6.13
N LEU A 121 0.66 9.83 -6.25
CA LEU A 121 1.29 9.04 -5.18
C LEU A 121 2.81 8.92 -5.37
N GLY A 122 3.30 8.86 -6.61
CA GLY A 122 4.73 8.72 -6.92
C GLY A 122 5.66 9.72 -6.20
N PRO A 123 5.34 11.04 -6.16
CA PRO A 123 6.15 12.00 -5.42
C PRO A 123 6.18 11.73 -3.91
N ILE A 124 5.05 11.35 -3.32
CA ILE A 124 4.94 11.04 -1.88
C ILE A 124 5.70 9.75 -1.58
N ASP A 125 5.55 8.71 -2.41
CA ASP A 125 6.26 7.43 -2.27
C ASP A 125 7.78 7.66 -2.23
N ARG A 126 8.31 8.50 -3.13
CA ARG A 126 9.74 8.87 -3.15
C ARG A 126 10.18 9.62 -1.90
N GLN A 127 9.37 10.56 -1.41
CA GLN A 127 9.68 11.31 -0.20
C GLN A 127 9.71 10.42 1.05
N LEU A 128 8.68 9.57 1.22
CA LEU A 128 8.61 8.63 2.34
C LEU A 128 9.71 7.57 2.25
N ALA A 129 10.03 7.06 1.07
CA ALA A 129 11.14 6.13 0.86
C ALA A 129 12.50 6.78 1.17
N ALA A 130 12.73 8.01 0.73
CA ALA A 130 13.96 8.75 1.03
C ALA A 130 14.10 9.00 2.54
N ARG A 131 13.02 9.37 3.23
CA ARG A 131 13.01 9.52 4.70
C ARG A 131 13.33 8.19 5.39
N SER A 132 12.63 7.11 5.02
CA SER A 132 12.87 5.77 5.57
C SER A 132 14.34 5.35 5.40
N ALA A 133 14.92 5.58 4.21
CA ALA A 133 16.33 5.30 3.95
C ALA A 133 17.29 6.13 4.83
N ARG A 134 17.01 7.43 5.01
CA ARG A 134 17.80 8.31 5.90
C ARG A 134 17.77 7.82 7.35
N TYR A 135 16.60 7.47 7.86
CA TYR A 135 16.47 6.95 9.22
C TYR A 135 17.18 5.60 9.41
N ASN A 136 17.07 4.70 8.43
CA ASN A 136 17.81 3.43 8.45
C ASN A 136 19.33 3.63 8.44
N ALA A 137 19.82 4.58 7.65
CA ALA A 137 21.25 4.91 7.59
C ALA A 137 21.76 5.50 8.92
N ALA A 138 21.00 6.42 9.52
CA ALA A 138 21.33 6.98 10.83
C ALA A 138 21.39 5.90 11.92
N ALA A 139 20.38 5.03 12.00
CA ALA A 139 20.35 3.92 12.95
C ALA A 139 21.53 2.95 12.75
N ALA A 140 21.90 2.67 11.49
CA ALA A 140 23.06 1.83 11.17
C ALA A 140 24.39 2.49 11.58
N ALA A 141 24.53 3.81 11.44
CA ALA A 141 25.72 4.55 11.84
C ALA A 141 25.92 4.51 13.37
N VAL A 142 24.86 4.79 14.14
CA VAL A 142 24.87 4.70 15.61
C VAL A 142 25.27 3.29 16.06
N LYS A 143 24.69 2.24 15.44
CA LYS A 143 25.03 0.86 15.77
C LYS A 143 26.51 0.54 15.52
N ARG A 144 27.08 1.04 14.42
CA ARG A 144 28.51 0.87 14.09
C ARG A 144 29.41 1.60 15.08
N GLU A 145 29.04 2.82 15.47
CA GLU A 145 29.77 3.60 16.47
C GLU A 145 29.79 2.88 17.82
N ARG A 146 28.62 2.45 18.32
CA ARG A 146 28.50 1.64 19.54
C ARG A 146 29.33 0.37 19.49
N GLU A 147 29.32 -0.35 18.37
CA GLU A 147 30.15 -1.55 18.21
C GLU A 147 31.65 -1.21 18.25
N SER A 148 32.06 -0.08 17.66
CA SER A 148 33.45 0.38 17.69
C SER A 148 33.91 0.78 19.09
N GLU A 149 33.05 1.42 19.90
CA GLU A 149 33.32 1.77 21.29
C GLU A 149 33.49 0.52 22.15
N ARG A 150 32.60 -0.47 22.00
CA ARG A 150 32.71 -1.76 22.69
C ARG A 150 34.02 -2.49 22.35
N ARG A 151 34.46 -2.44 21.09
CA ARG A 151 35.76 -3.00 20.67
C ARG A 151 36.94 -2.26 21.28
N ARG A 152 36.87 -0.92 21.41
CA ARG A 152 37.92 -0.11 22.06
C ARG A 152 38.01 -0.37 23.57
N GLY A 153 36.86 -0.46 24.25
CA GLY A 153 36.79 -0.79 25.68
C GLY A 153 37.42 -2.15 25.99
N LYS A 154 37.09 -3.18 25.21
CA LYS A 154 37.66 -4.54 25.39
C LYS A 154 39.18 -4.59 25.25
N LYS A 155 39.76 -3.82 24.32
CA LYS A 155 41.23 -3.73 24.18
C LYS A 155 41.91 -3.06 25.37
N ARG A 156 41.26 -2.09 26.02
CA ARG A 156 41.80 -1.41 27.21
C ARG A 156 41.76 -2.30 28.45
N GLY A 157 40.68 -3.08 28.64
CA GLY A 157 40.55 -4.00 29.78
C GLY A 157 41.49 -5.21 29.75
N SER A 158 41.93 -5.66 28.57
CA SER A 158 42.76 -6.87 28.44
C SER A 158 44.22 -6.71 28.90
N LYS A 159 44.70 -5.51 29.22
CA LYS A 159 46.11 -5.26 29.63
C LYS A 159 46.29 -5.09 31.14
N GLY A 160 45.21 -5.13 31.93
CA GLY A 160 45.26 -5.11 33.39
C GLY A 160 44.78 -6.45 33.95
N GLY A 161 45.70 -7.36 34.25
CA GLY A 161 45.40 -8.53 35.07
C GLY A 161 45.09 -8.07 36.49
N GLY A 162 43.82 -8.01 36.86
CA GLY A 162 43.39 -7.59 38.18
C GLY A 162 42.08 -8.26 38.54
N ASP A 163 42.16 -9.22 39.45
CA ASP A 163 41.05 -9.89 40.12
C ASP A 163 40.14 -8.83 40.76
N GLY A 164 38.99 -8.58 40.15
CA GLY A 164 38.13 -7.45 40.51
C GLY A 164 36.68 -7.75 40.18
N SER A 165 36.11 -8.72 40.90
CA SER A 165 34.67 -9.03 40.93
C SER A 165 33.89 -7.83 41.50
N GLY A 166 33.62 -6.82 40.66
CA GLY A 166 32.85 -5.63 41.00
C GLY A 166 31.64 -5.48 40.09
N SER A 167 30.46 -5.67 40.65
CA SER A 167 29.14 -5.50 40.04
C SER A 167 28.93 -4.09 39.45
N TYR A 168 29.08 -3.94 38.12
CA TYR A 168 28.69 -2.74 37.37
C TYR A 168 27.59 -3.09 36.37
N LYS A 169 26.37 -3.37 36.86
CA LYS A 169 25.22 -3.66 35.97
C LYS A 169 24.25 -2.47 35.81
N GLY A 170 24.48 -1.36 36.51
CA GLY A 170 23.54 -0.22 36.55
C GLY A 170 23.77 0.89 35.53
N LYS A 171 25.02 1.16 35.12
CA LYS A 171 25.34 2.35 34.29
C LYS A 171 25.02 2.20 32.81
N GLU A 172 24.99 0.98 32.28
CA GLU A 172 24.73 0.76 30.84
C GLU A 172 23.28 1.11 30.44
N GLY A 173 22.32 1.03 31.37
CA GLY A 173 20.92 1.38 31.10
C GLY A 173 20.66 2.89 31.01
N GLU A 174 21.27 3.69 31.89
CA GLU A 174 21.08 5.15 31.92
C GLU A 174 21.71 5.84 30.70
N GLU A 175 22.91 5.42 30.28
CA GLU A 175 23.56 5.97 29.07
C GLU A 175 22.83 5.58 27.78
N GLU A 176 22.16 4.41 27.76
CA GLU A 176 21.37 3.97 26.62
C GLU A 176 20.08 4.79 26.50
N GLU A 177 19.43 5.10 27.63
CA GLU A 177 18.23 5.94 27.69
C GLU A 177 18.52 7.42 27.34
N GLU A 178 19.66 7.96 27.78
CA GLU A 178 20.07 9.34 27.47
C GLU A 178 20.43 9.50 25.98
N ARG A 179 21.06 8.50 25.36
CA ARG A 179 21.35 8.50 23.90
C ARG A 179 20.11 8.25 23.04
N GLU A 180 19.11 7.53 23.54
CA GLU A 180 17.81 7.43 22.89
C GLU A 180 17.09 8.78 22.92
N ARG A 181 17.15 9.51 24.03
CA ARG A 181 16.65 10.89 24.13
C ARG A 181 17.41 11.86 23.23
N GLU A 182 18.71 11.71 23.05
CA GLU A 182 19.48 12.52 22.09
C GLU A 182 19.12 12.20 20.64
N GLN A 183 18.91 10.92 20.30
CA GLN A 183 18.43 10.53 18.96
C GLN A 183 17.00 11.03 18.70
N GLU A 184 16.15 11.03 19.72
CA GLU A 184 14.82 11.65 19.71
C GLU A 184 14.91 13.17 19.57
N PHE A 185 15.93 13.81 20.16
CA PHE A 185 16.15 15.26 20.09
C PHE A 185 16.74 15.72 18.75
N VAL A 186 17.56 14.89 18.09
CA VAL A 186 18.07 15.15 16.73
C VAL A 186 16.95 15.02 15.68
N GLU A 187 15.90 14.26 15.96
CA GLU A 187 14.69 14.28 15.15
C GLU A 187 13.88 15.53 15.47
N THR A 188 13.95 16.53 14.59
CA THR A 188 13.21 17.77 14.81
C THR A 188 11.72 17.46 14.86
N ARG A 189 10.99 18.08 15.81
CA ARG A 189 9.52 18.01 15.87
C ARG A 189 8.85 18.28 14.51
N GLN A 190 9.48 19.14 13.71
CA GLN A 190 9.09 19.45 12.34
C GLN A 190 9.21 18.24 11.38
N ASP A 191 10.28 17.44 11.47
CA ASP A 191 10.41 16.21 10.67
C ASP A 191 9.34 15.18 11.02
N ARG A 192 8.94 15.13 12.30
CA ARG A 192 7.83 14.30 12.78
C ARG A 192 6.49 14.71 12.20
N GLU A 193 6.11 15.97 12.39
CA GLU A 193 4.85 16.51 11.89
C GLU A 193 4.76 16.36 10.36
N THR A 194 5.86 16.61 9.65
CA THR A 194 5.88 16.47 8.18
C THR A 194 5.83 15.00 7.72
N THR A 195 6.43 14.04 8.44
CA THR A 195 6.34 12.62 8.06
C THR A 195 4.93 12.09 8.27
N HIS A 196 4.31 12.43 9.41
CA HIS A 196 2.93 12.06 9.69
C HIS A 196 1.98 12.64 8.64
N ALA A 197 2.15 13.91 8.28
CA ALA A 197 1.37 14.55 7.22
C ALA A 197 1.54 13.86 5.87
N LEU A 198 2.75 13.41 5.51
CA LEU A 198 2.97 12.66 4.27
C LEU A 198 2.29 11.28 4.29
N VAL A 199 2.37 10.55 5.40
CA VAL A 199 1.70 9.24 5.56
C VAL A 199 0.18 9.39 5.51
N ASP A 200 -0.36 10.43 6.14
CA ASP A 200 -1.79 10.76 6.10
C ASP A 200 -2.25 11.13 4.67
N GLN A 201 -1.54 12.05 4.01
CA GLN A 201 -1.80 12.42 2.61
C GLN A 201 -1.73 11.21 1.67
N TRP A 202 -0.78 10.30 1.90
CA TRP A 202 -0.68 9.06 1.16
C TRP A 202 -1.95 8.22 1.32
N GLY A 203 -2.42 8.04 2.57
CA GLY A 203 -3.64 7.31 2.90
C GLY A 203 -4.88 7.89 2.23
N VAL A 204 -5.05 9.22 2.29
CA VAL A 204 -6.18 9.94 1.69
C VAL A 204 -6.17 9.80 0.16
N ARG A 205 -5.02 9.99 -0.49
CA ARG A 205 -4.92 9.86 -1.96
C ARG A 205 -5.10 8.42 -2.43
N ASN A 206 -4.71 7.43 -1.62
CA ASN A 206 -4.93 6.02 -1.95
C ASN A 206 -6.43 5.65 -2.01
N LEU A 207 -7.33 6.40 -1.35
CA LEU A 207 -8.78 6.19 -1.43
C LEU A 207 -9.33 6.32 -2.85
N TYR A 208 -8.69 7.11 -3.72
CA TYR A 208 -9.08 7.19 -5.13
C TYR A 208 -9.08 5.81 -5.80
N ARG A 209 -8.04 4.99 -5.56
CA ARG A 209 -7.95 3.63 -6.14
C ARG A 209 -9.10 2.75 -5.66
N SER A 210 -9.43 2.86 -4.37
CA SER A 210 -10.53 2.12 -3.77
C SER A 210 -11.87 2.54 -4.39
N ALA A 211 -12.14 3.83 -4.48
CA ALA A 211 -13.38 4.36 -5.03
C ALA A 211 -13.56 3.95 -6.50
N VAL A 212 -12.53 4.12 -7.34
CA VAL A 212 -12.58 3.73 -8.75
C VAL A 212 -12.81 2.23 -8.90
N SER A 213 -12.12 1.39 -8.11
CA SER A 213 -12.27 -0.07 -8.17
C SER A 213 -13.66 -0.52 -7.70
N LEU A 214 -14.21 0.14 -6.68
CA LEU A 214 -15.56 -0.15 -6.18
C LEU A 214 -16.61 0.20 -7.24
N LEU A 215 -16.53 1.40 -7.83
CA LEU A 215 -17.43 1.84 -8.89
C LEU A 215 -17.36 0.93 -10.12
N ALA A 216 -16.15 0.52 -10.52
CA ALA A 216 -15.94 -0.46 -11.57
C ALA A 216 -16.62 -1.81 -11.26
N GLY A 217 -16.49 -2.30 -10.02
CA GLY A 217 -17.15 -3.52 -9.56
C GLY A 217 -18.67 -3.42 -9.58
N CYS A 218 -19.24 -2.31 -9.08
CA CYS A 218 -20.68 -2.05 -9.11
C CYS A 218 -21.23 -1.95 -10.54
N ALA A 219 -20.52 -1.25 -11.42
CA ALA A 219 -20.92 -1.12 -12.83
C ALA A 219 -20.83 -2.47 -13.57
N GLY A 220 -19.80 -3.26 -13.30
CA GLY A 220 -19.65 -4.61 -13.84
C GLY A 220 -20.76 -5.54 -13.36
N LEU A 221 -21.13 -5.48 -12.08
CA LEU A 221 -22.24 -6.25 -11.52
C LEU A 221 -23.58 -5.84 -12.16
N TYR A 222 -23.82 -4.54 -12.30
CA TYR A 222 -25.01 -4.03 -13.00
C TYR A 222 -25.08 -4.58 -14.43
N ALA A 223 -23.99 -4.48 -15.20
CA ALA A 223 -23.93 -4.96 -16.57
C ALA A 223 -24.00 -6.49 -16.72
N ALA A 224 -23.74 -7.25 -15.65
CA ALA A 224 -23.89 -8.69 -15.62
C ALA A 224 -25.34 -9.14 -15.31
N LEU A 225 -26.12 -8.28 -14.66
CA LEU A 225 -27.50 -8.57 -14.23
C LEU A 225 -28.57 -7.97 -15.16
N SER A 226 -28.25 -6.93 -15.92
CA SER A 226 -29.13 -6.26 -16.88
C SER A 226 -29.02 -6.85 -18.28
#